data_AF-A0A0C9SD71-F1
#
_entry.id   AF-A0A0C9SD71-F1
#
_cell.length_a   1.000
_cell.length_b   1.000
_cell.length_c   1.000
_cell.angle_alpha   90.00
_cell.angle_beta   90.00
_cell.angle_gamma   90.00
#
_symmetry.space_group_name_H-M   'P 1'
#
loop_
_entity.id
_entity.type
_entity.pdbx_description
1 polymer ?
#
loop_
_entity_poly.entity_id
_entity_poly.type
_entity_poly.pdbx_seq_one_letter_code
_entity_poly.pdbx_strand_id
1 'polypeptide(L)'
;MGEVRVAAPELSEEEANLYDRQIRLWGLESQKRLRAVRVLLAGLNGLGAEVAKNLVLAGIKSITLLDHRNVSDDDFSSQFMIARSDVGKNRAHSSKAHTKNLNPMVEVESEDGELLNKDDDYFRKFDIVCCTASLSTEALTKVNNQCRSLGVKFYCGHVWGLFGYFFSDLIQHAYTQELPTLPGARGGKAGPSLAKRPKMEDHTSAVVQKMMTG
;
A
#
# COMPACT_ATOMS: atom_id res chain seq x y z
N MET A 1 -0.20 -8.05 -25.64
CA MET A 1 0.31 -9.22 -24.90
C MET A 1 -0.41 -9.23 -23.57
N GLY A 2 -1.26 -10.23 -23.33
CA GLY A 2 -2.10 -10.30 -22.13
C GLY A 2 -1.26 -10.53 -20.87
N GLU A 3 -1.56 -9.78 -19.81
CA GLU A 3 -1.01 -10.01 -18.48
C GLU A 3 -1.30 -11.45 -18.06
N VAL A 4 -0.24 -12.25 -17.86
CA VAL A 4 -0.36 -13.51 -17.12
C VAL A 4 -0.59 -13.12 -15.66
N ARG A 5 -1.86 -13.00 -15.26
CA ARG A 5 -2.22 -12.83 -13.85
C ARG A 5 -1.79 -14.10 -13.12
N VAL A 6 -0.72 -14.02 -12.35
CA VAL A 6 -0.40 -15.02 -11.33
C VAL A 6 -1.67 -15.16 -10.47
N ALA A 7 -2.19 -16.38 -10.35
CA ALA A 7 -3.38 -16.63 -9.56
C ALA A 7 -3.16 -16.11 -8.14
N ALA A 8 -4.12 -15.32 -7.64
CA ALA A 8 -4.01 -14.76 -6.30
C ALA A 8 -3.98 -15.93 -5.28
N PRO A 9 -3.09 -15.88 -4.27
CA PRO A 9 -2.95 -16.97 -3.32
C PRO A 9 -4.25 -17.18 -2.55
N GLU A 10 -4.57 -18.44 -2.25
CA GLU A 10 -5.61 -18.76 -1.28
C GLU A 10 -5.13 -18.39 0.13
N LEU A 11 -6.03 -17.85 0.95
CA LEU A 11 -5.72 -17.51 2.33
C LEU A 11 -5.83 -18.76 3.20
N SER A 12 -4.87 -18.95 4.10
CA SER A 12 -5.00 -19.92 5.19
C SER A 12 -6.14 -19.53 6.14
N GLU A 13 -6.62 -20.48 6.95
CA GLU A 13 -7.63 -20.21 7.97
C GLU A 13 -7.16 -19.17 9.00
N GLU A 14 -5.87 -19.23 9.37
CA GLU A 14 -5.26 -18.26 10.28
C GLU A 14 -5.27 -16.84 9.67
N GLU A 15 -4.89 -16.69 8.40
CA GLU A 15 -4.94 -15.41 7.70
C GLU A 15 -6.37 -14.90 7.52
N ALA A 16 -7.33 -15.78 7.21
CA ALA A 16 -8.73 -15.41 7.07
C ALA A 16 -9.30 -14.86 8.38
N ASN A 17 -8.95 -15.49 9.52
CA ASN A 17 -9.33 -15.01 10.85
C ASN A 17 -8.63 -13.69 11.22
N LEU A 18 -7.32 -13.56 10.94
CA LEU A 18 -6.55 -12.36 11.21
C LEU A 18 -7.09 -11.15 10.43
N TYR A 19 -7.44 -11.35 9.15
CA TYR A 19 -7.89 -10.31 8.24
C TYR A 19 -9.41 -10.17 8.14
N ASP A 20 -10.20 -10.83 9.01
CA ASP A 20 -11.67 -10.84 8.94
C ASP A 20 -12.27 -9.41 8.84
N ARG A 21 -11.80 -8.49 9.68
CA ARG A 21 -12.32 -7.11 9.71
C ARG A 21 -12.07 -6.33 8.41
N GLN A 22 -10.90 -6.51 7.81
CA GLN A 22 -10.55 -5.83 6.55
C GLN A 22 -11.18 -6.54 5.33
N ILE A 23 -11.32 -7.87 5.38
CA ILE A 23 -12.08 -8.64 4.38
C ILE A 23 -13.54 -8.19 4.32
N ARG A 24 -14.16 -7.90 5.47
CA ARG A 24 -15.52 -7.33 5.52
C ARG A 24 -15.63 -5.95 4.87
N LEU A 25 -14.54 -5.21 4.75
CA LEU A 25 -14.52 -3.88 4.15
C LEU A 25 -14.32 -3.94 2.63
N TRP A 26 -13.30 -4.65 2.15
CA TRP A 26 -12.91 -4.63 0.74
C TRP A 26 -13.08 -5.96 -0.01
N GLY A 27 -13.57 -7.00 0.68
CA GLY A 27 -13.85 -8.32 0.10
C GLY A 27 -12.63 -9.25 0.07
N LEU A 28 -12.91 -10.56 0.00
CA LEU A 28 -11.89 -11.61 0.02
C LEU A 28 -10.93 -11.52 -1.16
N GLU A 29 -11.45 -11.27 -2.37
CA GLU A 29 -10.64 -11.20 -3.58
C GLU A 29 -9.63 -10.04 -3.56
N SER A 30 -10.01 -8.89 -2.97
CA SER A 30 -9.09 -7.77 -2.74
C SER A 30 -7.98 -8.16 -1.77
N GLN A 31 -8.30 -8.91 -0.71
CA GLN A 31 -7.30 -9.41 0.24
C GLN A 31 -6.33 -10.40 -0.42
N LYS A 32 -6.82 -11.33 -1.25
CA LYS A 32 -5.96 -12.26 -2.00
C LYS A 32 -5.01 -11.51 -2.93
N ARG A 33 -5.51 -10.49 -3.64
CA ARG A 33 -4.66 -9.62 -4.47
C ARG A 33 -3.60 -8.92 -3.64
N LEU A 34 -3.95 -8.39 -2.47
CA LEU A 34 -3.01 -7.73 -1.57
C LEU A 34 -1.89 -8.68 -1.11
N ARG A 35 -2.23 -9.94 -0.78
CA ARG A 35 -1.27 -10.99 -0.41
C ARG A 35 -0.33 -11.44 -1.53
N ALA A 36 -0.53 -10.98 -2.76
CA ALA A 36 0.40 -11.19 -3.87
C ALA A 36 1.34 -9.99 -4.10
N VAL A 37 1.08 -8.82 -3.49
CA VAL A 37 1.81 -7.57 -3.77
C VAL A 37 3.15 -7.51 -3.04
N ARG A 38 4.21 -7.18 -3.78
CA ARG A 38 5.57 -6.93 -3.29
C ARG A 38 5.87 -5.43 -3.36
N VAL A 39 6.30 -4.84 -2.25
CA VAL A 39 6.55 -3.40 -2.13
C VAL A 39 8.01 -3.10 -1.85
N LEU A 40 8.60 -2.16 -2.58
CA LEU A 40 9.84 -1.50 -2.18
C LEU A 40 9.49 -0.21 -1.44
N LEU A 41 9.97 -0.05 -0.21
CA LEU A 41 9.85 1.19 0.54
C LEU A 41 11.24 1.81 0.72
N ALA A 42 11.46 2.96 0.09
CA ALA A 42 12.72 3.69 0.13
C ALA A 42 12.63 4.91 1.07
N GLY A 43 13.39 4.87 2.17
CA GLY A 43 13.49 5.90 3.19
C GLY A 43 12.71 5.55 4.47
N LEU A 44 13.41 5.13 5.51
CA LEU A 44 12.86 4.73 6.81
C LEU A 44 12.94 5.88 7.83
N ASN A 45 12.43 7.04 7.44
CA ASN A 45 12.11 8.13 8.37
C ASN A 45 10.76 7.86 9.09
N GLY A 46 10.28 8.80 9.91
CA GLY A 46 8.99 8.65 10.60
C GLY A 46 7.81 8.34 9.65
N LEU A 47 7.74 9.01 8.50
CA LEU A 47 6.72 8.71 7.48
C LEU A 47 6.88 7.28 6.92
N GLY A 48 8.11 6.88 6.57
CA GLY A 48 8.42 5.54 6.10
C GLY A 48 8.01 4.46 7.10
N ALA A 49 8.24 4.68 8.40
CA ALA A 49 7.80 3.76 9.45
C ALA A 49 6.28 3.59 9.48
N GLU A 50 5.53 4.69 9.39
CA GLU A 50 4.06 4.65 9.35
C GLU A 50 3.54 3.93 8.10
N VAL A 51 4.15 4.19 6.94
CA VAL A 51 3.84 3.48 5.68
C VAL A 51 4.12 1.99 5.82
N ALA A 52 5.31 1.61 6.32
CA ALA A 52 5.69 0.21 6.53
C ALA A 52 4.71 -0.50 7.45
N LYS A 53 4.36 0.11 8.59
CA LYS A 53 3.39 -0.45 9.55
C LYS A 53 2.05 -0.71 8.90
N ASN A 54 1.50 0.27 8.18
CA ASN A 54 0.18 0.14 7.57
C ASN A 54 0.16 -0.94 6.48
N LEU A 55 1.21 -1.02 5.64
CA LEU A 55 1.32 -2.04 4.60
C LEU A 55 1.46 -3.46 5.18
N VAL A 56 2.29 -3.61 6.20
CA VAL A 56 2.54 -4.91 6.85
C VAL A 56 1.30 -5.40 7.61
N LEU A 57 0.63 -4.51 8.35
CA LEU A 57 -0.63 -4.86 9.03
C LEU A 57 -1.75 -5.19 8.05
N ALA A 58 -1.79 -4.52 6.89
CA ALA A 58 -2.76 -4.84 5.84
C ALA A 58 -2.52 -6.22 5.20
N GLY A 59 -1.33 -6.80 5.34
CA GLY A 59 -1.03 -8.14 4.83
C GLY A 59 -0.71 -8.14 3.34
N ILE A 60 0.33 -7.40 2.94
CA ILE A 60 0.98 -7.56 1.63
C ILE A 60 1.80 -8.87 1.56
N LYS A 61 2.29 -9.27 0.39
CA LYS A 61 3.19 -10.43 0.27
C LYS A 61 4.52 -10.16 0.99
N SER A 62 5.19 -9.11 0.53
CA SER A 62 6.53 -8.77 0.99
C SER A 62 6.78 -7.26 0.92
N ILE A 63 7.65 -6.79 1.82
CA ILE A 63 8.19 -5.44 1.82
C ILE A 63 9.71 -5.48 1.92
N THR A 64 10.39 -4.74 1.05
CA THR A 64 11.82 -4.46 1.17
C THR A 64 12.01 -3.04 1.67
N LEU A 65 12.64 -2.90 2.83
CA LEU A 65 13.04 -1.64 3.42
C LEU A 65 14.39 -1.22 2.84
N LEU A 66 14.47 -0.08 2.17
CA LEU A 66 15.71 0.44 1.59
C LEU A 66 16.03 1.80 2.23
N ASP A 67 17.17 1.91 2.87
CA ASP A 67 17.68 3.19 3.38
C ASP A 67 19.22 3.16 3.39
N HIS A 68 19.85 4.25 3.00
CA HIS A 68 21.32 4.42 3.03
C HIS A 68 21.79 5.13 4.31
N ARG A 69 20.86 5.70 5.08
CA ARG A 69 21.19 6.47 6.28
C ARG A 69 21.30 5.58 7.51
N ASN A 70 22.19 5.99 8.40
CA ASN A 70 22.25 5.46 9.75
C ASN A 70 21.24 6.15 10.66
N VAL A 71 20.87 5.45 11.73
CA VAL A 71 20.04 5.95 12.82
C VAL A 71 20.77 7.09 13.53
N SER A 72 20.15 8.26 13.57
CA SER A 72 20.53 9.40 14.41
C SER A 72 19.62 9.49 15.63
N ASP A 73 20.01 10.26 16.65
CA ASP A 73 19.19 10.49 17.85
C ASP A 73 17.78 11.05 17.53
N ASP A 74 17.66 11.88 16.49
CA ASP A 74 16.37 12.42 16.03
C ASP A 74 15.42 11.33 15.49
N ASP A 75 15.97 10.25 14.93
CA ASP A 75 15.15 9.15 14.42
C ASP A 75 14.50 8.38 15.55
N PHE A 76 15.23 8.16 16.66
CA PHE A 76 14.67 7.49 17.83
C PHE A 76 13.43 8.23 18.37
N SER A 77 13.41 9.56 18.27
CA SER A 77 12.27 10.36 18.74
C SER A 77 11.08 10.37 17.78
N SER A 78 11.28 9.98 16.53
CA SER A 78 10.28 10.14 15.44
C SER A 78 9.94 8.83 14.71
N GLN A 79 10.61 7.73 15.05
CA GLN A 79 10.52 6.44 14.37
C GLN A 79 10.40 5.32 15.44
N PHE A 80 9.23 4.67 15.50
CA PHE A 80 8.89 3.74 16.58
C PHE A 80 9.39 2.29 16.38
N MET A 81 9.94 1.96 15.22
CA MET A 81 10.48 0.63 14.90
C MET A 81 11.96 0.46 15.29
N ILE A 82 12.66 1.57 15.55
CA ILE A 82 14.10 1.58 15.84
C ILE A 82 14.31 1.62 17.36
N ALA A 83 15.20 0.77 17.87
CA ALA A 83 15.62 0.82 19.27
C ALA A 83 16.72 1.88 19.47
N ARG A 84 16.77 2.49 20.66
CA ARG A 84 17.83 3.47 20.99
C ARG A 84 19.24 2.86 20.91
N SER A 85 19.38 1.56 21.14
CA SER A 85 20.64 0.83 21.01
C SER A 85 21.15 0.70 19.57
N ASP A 86 20.35 1.09 18.58
CA ASP A 86 20.69 0.99 17.16
C ASP A 86 21.20 2.32 16.56
N VAL A 87 21.37 3.36 17.38
CA VAL A 87 22.04 4.60 16.96
C VAL A 87 23.39 4.27 16.32
N GLY A 88 23.64 4.82 15.13
CA GLY A 88 24.83 4.56 14.32
C GLY A 88 24.74 3.35 13.38
N LYS A 89 23.73 2.48 13.51
CA LYS A 89 23.46 1.38 12.56
C LYS A 89 22.57 1.85 11.41
N ASN A 90 22.50 1.10 10.32
CA ASN A 90 21.62 1.41 9.19
C ASN A 90 20.13 1.38 9.61
N ARG A 91 19.33 2.37 9.16
CA ARG A 91 17.91 2.51 9.52
C ARG A 91 17.03 1.36 9.04
N ALA A 92 17.23 0.88 7.82
CA ALA A 92 16.45 -0.21 7.26
C ALA A 92 16.71 -1.53 8.01
N HIS A 93 17.98 -1.84 8.25
CA HIS A 93 18.38 -3.02 9.03
C HIS A 93 17.84 -2.98 10.46
N SER A 94 17.93 -1.82 11.13
CA SER A 94 17.45 -1.64 12.50
C SER A 94 15.93 -1.76 12.61
N SER A 95 15.20 -1.42 11.55
CA SER A 95 13.73 -1.51 11.54
C SER A 95 13.21 -2.93 11.25
N LYS A 96 13.98 -3.78 10.55
CA LYS A 96 13.52 -5.09 10.02
C LYS A 96 12.86 -5.98 11.06
N ALA A 97 13.49 -6.16 12.23
CA ALA A 97 12.98 -7.06 13.26
C ALA A 97 11.62 -6.60 13.80
N HIS A 98 11.48 -5.30 14.10
CA HIS A 98 10.23 -4.74 14.58
C HIS A 98 9.15 -4.80 13.49
N THR A 99 9.48 -4.45 12.24
CA THR A 99 8.55 -4.55 11.11
C THR A 99 8.04 -5.98 10.94
N LYS A 100 8.91 -6.99 11.03
CA LYS A 100 8.52 -8.41 10.93
C LYS A 100 7.60 -8.84 12.08
N ASN A 101 7.82 -8.33 13.28
CA ASN A 101 6.99 -8.64 14.45
C ASN A 101 5.55 -8.09 14.34
N LEU A 102 5.32 -7.05 13.53
CA LEU A 102 3.97 -6.54 13.28
C LEU A 102 3.08 -7.55 12.57
N ASN A 103 3.64 -8.33 11.65
CA ASN A 103 2.91 -9.38 10.97
C ASN A 103 3.86 -10.50 10.48
N PRO A 104 3.91 -11.66 11.17
CA PRO A 104 4.72 -12.80 10.76
C PRO A 104 4.38 -13.35 9.37
N MET A 105 3.18 -13.09 8.84
CA MET A 105 2.73 -13.54 7.51
C MET A 105 3.35 -12.73 6.35
N VAL A 106 3.97 -11.59 6.62
CA VAL A 106 4.59 -10.72 5.61
C VAL A 106 6.09 -10.98 5.56
N GLU A 107 6.64 -11.19 4.38
CA GLU A 107 8.09 -11.28 4.17
C GLU A 107 8.70 -9.88 4.29
N VAL A 108 9.68 -9.71 5.17
CA VAL A 108 10.32 -8.41 5.39
C VAL A 108 11.80 -8.53 5.09
N GLU A 109 12.25 -7.79 4.09
CA GLU A 109 13.66 -7.65 3.76
C GLU A 109 14.15 -6.23 4.04
N SER A 110 15.46 -6.09 4.22
CA SER A 110 16.10 -4.80 4.47
C SER A 110 17.41 -4.74 3.72
N GLU A 111 17.67 -3.62 3.05
CA GLU A 111 18.88 -3.37 2.30
C GLU A 111 19.45 -2.00 2.65
N ASP A 112 20.77 -1.94 2.75
CA ASP A 112 21.52 -0.69 2.73
C ASP A 112 21.73 -0.25 1.28
N GLY A 113 21.48 1.02 0.99
CA GLY A 113 21.82 1.63 -0.28
C GLY A 113 20.87 2.72 -0.73
N GLU A 114 21.31 3.46 -1.74
CA GLU A 114 20.52 4.54 -2.33
C GLU A 114 19.61 4.01 -3.43
N LEU A 115 18.36 4.50 -3.45
CA LEU A 115 17.38 4.15 -4.48
C LEU A 115 17.85 4.48 -5.90
N LEU A 116 18.56 5.60 -6.06
CA LEU A 116 19.03 6.09 -7.37
C LEU A 116 20.13 5.24 -8.01
N ASN A 117 20.75 4.36 -7.22
CA ASN A 117 21.81 3.46 -7.67
C ASN A 117 21.29 2.07 -8.05
N LYS A 118 19.99 1.81 -7.91
CA LYS A 118 19.36 0.54 -8.27
C LYS A 118 19.03 0.51 -9.76
N ASP A 119 19.20 -0.66 -10.37
CA ASP A 119 18.96 -0.89 -11.79
C ASP A 119 17.53 -1.36 -12.08
N ASP A 120 17.19 -1.45 -13.36
CA ASP A 120 15.85 -1.87 -13.81
C ASP A 120 15.48 -3.28 -13.31
N ASP A 121 16.45 -4.19 -13.26
CA ASP A 121 16.25 -5.56 -12.80
C ASP A 121 15.90 -5.62 -11.31
N TYR A 122 16.46 -4.71 -10.51
CA TYR A 122 16.05 -4.51 -9.13
C TYR A 122 14.60 -4.05 -9.03
N PHE A 123 14.20 -3.03 -9.79
CA PHE A 123 12.83 -2.50 -9.76
C PHE A 123 11.77 -3.51 -10.21
N ARG A 124 12.09 -4.38 -11.18
CA ARG A 124 11.18 -5.45 -11.66
C ARG A 124 10.79 -6.49 -10.60
N LYS A 125 11.49 -6.52 -9.47
CA LYS A 125 11.16 -7.40 -8.34
C LYS A 125 9.92 -6.93 -7.56
N PHE A 126 9.45 -5.72 -7.80
CA PHE A 126 8.39 -5.08 -7.02
C PHE A 126 7.20 -4.73 -7.90
N ASP A 127 6.02 -4.77 -7.31
CA ASP A 127 4.78 -4.35 -7.96
C ASP A 127 4.49 -2.87 -7.68
N ILE A 128 5.01 -2.35 -6.56
CA ILE A 128 4.90 -0.97 -6.10
C ILE A 128 6.24 -0.50 -5.52
N VAL A 129 6.65 0.71 -5.90
CA VAL A 129 7.75 1.45 -5.26
C VAL A 129 7.17 2.65 -4.52
N CYS A 130 7.47 2.77 -3.23
CA CYS A 130 7.08 3.92 -2.41
C CYS A 130 8.34 4.64 -1.91
N CYS A 131 8.49 5.91 -2.24
CA CYS A 131 9.63 6.73 -1.85
C CYS A 131 9.24 7.78 -0.81
N THR A 132 9.74 7.62 0.40
CA THR A 132 9.61 8.56 1.53
C THR A 132 10.94 9.21 1.91
N ALA A 133 12.03 8.84 1.23
CA ALA A 133 13.33 9.47 1.33
C ALA A 133 13.30 10.94 0.87
N SER A 134 14.15 11.78 1.48
CA SER A 134 14.36 13.17 1.04
C SER A 134 15.15 13.20 -0.28
N LEU A 135 14.44 13.10 -1.40
CA LEU A 135 15.00 13.22 -2.75
C LEU A 135 14.56 14.53 -3.40
N SER A 136 15.37 15.06 -4.32
CA SER A 136 14.98 16.20 -5.14
C SER A 136 13.87 15.82 -6.12
N THR A 137 13.16 16.81 -6.65
CA THR A 137 12.11 16.59 -7.65
C THR A 137 12.65 15.90 -8.90
N GLU A 138 13.87 16.22 -9.32
CA GLU A 138 14.54 15.60 -10.46
C GLU A 138 14.83 14.13 -10.20
N ALA A 139 15.32 13.80 -8.99
CA ALA A 139 15.56 12.43 -8.57
C ALA A 139 14.27 11.61 -8.52
N LEU A 140 13.20 12.16 -7.93
CA LEU A 140 11.87 11.52 -7.90
C LEU A 140 11.33 11.30 -9.32
N THR A 141 11.50 12.28 -10.22
CA THR A 141 11.06 12.17 -11.62
C THR A 141 11.84 11.08 -12.35
N LYS A 142 13.15 10.96 -12.12
CA LYS A 142 13.98 9.90 -12.69
C LYS A 142 13.48 8.51 -12.26
N VAL A 143 13.26 8.31 -10.95
CA VAL A 143 12.75 7.03 -10.42
C VAL A 143 11.35 6.74 -10.94
N ASN A 144 10.46 7.75 -10.99
CA ASN A 144 9.11 7.57 -11.52
C ASN A 144 9.12 7.15 -13.00
N ASN A 145 9.96 7.80 -13.82
CA ASN A 145 10.08 7.44 -15.24
C ASN A 145 10.62 6.02 -15.44
N GLN A 146 11.57 5.60 -14.59
CA GLN A 146 12.07 4.24 -14.56
C GLN A 146 10.98 3.24 -14.14
N CYS A 147 10.21 3.53 -13.09
CA CYS A 147 9.08 2.69 -12.69
C CYS A 147 8.05 2.55 -13.83
N ARG A 148 7.74 3.67 -14.51
CA ARG A 148 6.78 3.72 -15.62
C ARG A 148 7.22 2.86 -16.81
N SER A 149 8.50 2.90 -17.20
CA SER A 149 9.00 2.06 -18.31
C SER A 149 8.98 0.56 -17.98
N LEU A 150 8.96 0.21 -16.70
CA LEU A 150 8.97 -1.17 -16.20
C LEU A 150 7.57 -1.69 -15.85
N GLY A 151 6.53 -0.86 -15.90
CA GLY A 151 5.17 -1.22 -15.48
C GLY A 151 4.99 -1.29 -13.97
N VAL A 152 5.88 -0.69 -13.19
CA VAL A 152 5.86 -0.68 -11.72
C VAL A 152 5.14 0.58 -11.26
N LYS A 153 4.21 0.45 -10.30
CA LYS A 153 3.47 1.61 -9.77
C LYS A 153 4.38 2.39 -8.84
N PHE A 154 4.29 3.71 -8.87
CA PHE A 154 5.14 4.58 -8.08
C PHE A 154 4.32 5.46 -7.14
N TYR A 155 4.79 5.57 -5.90
CA TYR A 155 4.31 6.51 -4.92
C TYR A 155 5.49 7.28 -4.35
N CYS A 156 5.29 8.56 -4.04
CA CYS A 156 6.21 9.26 -3.16
C CYS A 156 5.46 10.17 -2.21
N GLY A 157 6.11 10.54 -1.12
CA GLY A 157 5.55 11.48 -0.17
C GLY A 157 6.59 11.96 0.82
N HIS A 158 6.34 13.11 1.42
CA HIS A 158 7.24 13.70 2.41
C HIS A 158 6.44 14.53 3.42
N VAL A 159 7.05 14.77 4.59
CA VAL A 159 6.50 15.61 5.66
C VAL A 159 7.53 16.68 6.02
N TRP A 160 7.10 17.94 5.98
CA TRP A 160 7.87 19.12 6.39
C TRP A 160 7.09 19.93 7.43
N GLY A 161 7.51 19.80 8.68
CA GLY A 161 6.82 20.43 9.81
C GLY A 161 5.39 19.89 9.95
N LEU A 162 4.40 20.77 9.76
CA LEU A 162 2.97 20.42 9.85
C LEU A 162 2.36 20.06 8.49
N PHE A 163 3.12 20.19 7.40
CA PHE A 163 2.65 19.92 6.05
C PHE A 163 3.21 18.60 5.55
N GLY A 164 2.46 17.93 4.70
CA GLY A 164 2.94 16.78 3.96
C GLY A 164 2.32 16.74 2.58
N TYR A 165 2.95 15.99 1.70
CA TYR A 165 2.41 15.69 0.38
C TYR A 165 2.54 14.20 0.11
N PHE A 166 1.70 13.72 -0.80
CA PHE A 166 1.95 12.46 -1.48
C PHE A 166 1.62 12.63 -2.96
N PHE A 167 2.23 11.79 -3.77
CA PHE A 167 2.02 11.67 -5.20
C PHE A 167 1.94 10.19 -5.55
N SER A 168 1.14 9.86 -6.55
CA SER A 168 0.98 8.50 -7.06
C SER A 168 0.94 8.50 -8.57
N ASP A 169 1.71 7.61 -9.17
CA ASP A 169 1.67 7.29 -10.59
C ASP A 169 1.34 5.80 -10.76
N LEU A 170 0.13 5.55 -11.21
CA LEU A 170 -0.41 4.21 -11.41
C LEU A 170 -0.40 3.81 -12.90
N ILE A 171 0.21 4.62 -13.76
CA ILE A 171 0.29 4.44 -15.21
C ILE A 171 -1.12 4.43 -15.83
N GLN A 172 -1.61 3.25 -16.19
CA GLN A 172 -3.00 3.00 -16.56
C GLN A 172 -3.60 2.11 -15.48
N HIS A 173 -4.55 2.67 -14.72
CA HIS A 173 -5.15 1.96 -13.61
C HIS A 173 -6.63 1.67 -13.86
N ALA A 174 -6.91 0.41 -14.19
CA ALA A 174 -8.26 -0.11 -14.20
C ALA A 174 -8.65 -0.57 -12.79
N TYR A 175 -9.79 -0.07 -12.29
CA TYR A 175 -10.29 -0.43 -10.97
C TYR A 175 -11.80 -0.65 -10.97
N THR A 176 -12.27 -1.30 -9.91
CA THR A 176 -13.67 -1.60 -9.69
C THR A 176 -14.18 -0.75 -8.54
N GLN A 177 -15.34 -0.13 -8.71
CA GLN A 177 -16.00 0.65 -7.68
C GLN A 177 -17.39 0.10 -7.42
N GLU A 178 -17.68 -0.18 -6.16
CA GLU A 178 -19.04 -0.40 -5.68
C GLU A 178 -19.72 0.94 -5.44
N LEU A 179 -20.79 1.21 -6.18
CA LEU A 179 -21.61 2.39 -5.97
C LEU A 179 -22.80 2.03 -5.08
N PRO A 180 -23.07 2.79 -4.01
CA PRO A 180 -24.29 2.64 -3.25
C PRO A 180 -25.47 2.89 -4.19
N THR A 181 -26.37 1.93 -4.34
CA THR A 181 -27.65 2.23 -4.98
C THR A 181 -28.49 3.05 -4.01
N LEU A 182 -28.77 4.30 -4.37
CA LEU A 182 -29.74 5.11 -3.63
C LEU A 182 -31.13 4.45 -3.75
N PRO A 183 -31.83 4.19 -2.63
CA PRO A 183 -33.20 3.71 -2.69
C PRO A 183 -34.08 4.85 -3.22
N GLY A 184 -34.50 4.80 -4.49
CA GLY A 184 -35.49 5.75 -4.99
C GLY A 184 -35.53 6.09 -6.48
N ALA A 185 -34.62 5.64 -7.34
CA ALA A 185 -34.74 5.88 -8.79
C ALA A 185 -35.73 4.91 -9.47
N ARG A 186 -36.97 4.82 -8.97
CA ARG A 186 -38.10 4.27 -9.73
C ARG A 186 -38.99 5.43 -10.14
N GLY A 187 -39.15 5.60 -11.45
CA GLY A 187 -39.91 6.66 -12.08
C GLY A 187 -41.28 6.89 -11.43
N GLY A 188 -41.61 8.15 -11.19
CA GLY A 188 -42.81 8.54 -10.48
C GLY A 188 -44.10 8.12 -11.18
N LYS A 189 -44.93 7.36 -10.45
CA LYS A 189 -46.39 7.54 -10.43
C LYS A 189 -46.86 7.40 -8.98
N ALA A 190 -47.55 8.44 -8.51
CA ALA A 190 -48.03 8.57 -7.14
C ALA A 190 -49.22 7.64 -6.85
N GLY A 191 -49.28 7.15 -5.62
CA GLY A 191 -50.46 6.54 -4.99
C GLY A 191 -50.19 6.29 -3.50
N PRO A 192 -51.08 6.64 -2.56
CA PRO A 192 -50.79 6.56 -1.14
C PRO A 192 -51.27 5.22 -0.54
N SER A 193 -50.43 4.55 0.25
CA SER A 193 -50.90 3.64 1.30
C SER A 193 -49.80 3.33 2.33
N LEU A 194 -50.19 3.32 3.59
CA LEU A 194 -49.39 3.18 4.80
C LEU A 194 -49.07 1.71 5.16
N ALA A 195 -47.94 1.56 5.86
CA ALA A 195 -47.53 0.46 6.75
C ALA A 195 -46.96 -0.84 6.13
N LYS A 196 -45.62 -0.99 6.27
CA LYS A 196 -44.92 -2.14 6.89
C LYS A 196 -43.44 -1.74 7.07
N ARG A 197 -42.83 -2.06 8.22
CA ARG A 197 -41.38 -1.87 8.46
C ARG A 197 -40.59 -2.59 7.35
N PRO A 198 -39.64 -1.95 6.65
CA PRO A 198 -38.84 -2.66 5.67
C PRO A 198 -37.90 -3.64 6.38
N LYS A 199 -37.80 -4.86 5.83
CA LYS A 199 -36.73 -5.83 6.14
C LYS A 199 -35.38 -5.16 5.84
N MET A 200 -34.33 -5.59 6.54
CA MET A 200 -32.93 -5.23 6.27
C MET A 200 -32.71 -5.31 4.75
N GLU A 201 -32.56 -4.14 4.13
CA GLU A 201 -32.45 -4.03 2.67
C GLU A 201 -31.13 -4.66 2.25
N ASP A 202 -31.19 -5.64 1.34
CA ASP A 202 -30.02 -6.05 0.59
C ASP A 202 -29.50 -4.81 -0.13
N HIS A 203 -28.37 -4.26 0.32
CA HIS A 203 -27.66 -3.24 -0.40
C HIS A 203 -27.13 -3.88 -1.69
N THR A 204 -27.90 -3.83 -2.76
CA THR A 204 -27.42 -4.17 -4.11
C THR A 204 -26.39 -3.14 -4.54
N SER A 205 -25.10 -3.40 -4.31
CA SER A 205 -24.02 -2.58 -4.87
C SER A 205 -23.93 -2.79 -6.38
N ALA A 206 -23.91 -1.71 -7.15
CA ALA A 206 -23.57 -1.78 -8.58
C ALA A 206 -22.05 -1.72 -8.73
N VAL A 207 -21.49 -2.69 -9.46
CA VAL A 207 -20.05 -2.80 -9.70
C VAL A 207 -19.71 -2.13 -11.03
N VAL A 208 -18.95 -1.04 -11.01
CA VAL A 208 -18.54 -0.31 -12.22
C VAL A 208 -17.03 -0.41 -12.41
N GLN A 209 -16.61 -0.77 -13.63
CA GLN A 209 -15.22 -0.74 -14.03
C GLN A 209 -14.86 0.67 -14.54
N LYS A 210 -13.80 1.25 -13.98
CA LYS A 210 -13.29 2.57 -14.34
C LYS A 210 -11.84 2.48 -14.77
N MET A 211 -11.40 3.45 -15.56
CA MET A 211 -10.01 3.63 -15.96
C MET A 211 -9.54 5.01 -15.54
N MET A 212 -8.36 5.09 -14.94
CA MET A 212 -7.66 6.33 -14.63
C MET A 212 -6.30 6.32 -15.33
N THR A 213 -6.00 7.39 -16.04
CA THR A 213 -4.67 7.66 -16.61
C THR A 213 -3.93 8.61 -15.67
N GLY A 214 -2.73 8.23 -15.25
CA GLY A 214 -1.82 9.05 -14.44
C GLY A 214 -1.19 10.20 -15.23
#